data_AF-A0A9D8X6R2-F1
#
_entry.id   AF-A0A9D8X6R2-F1
#
_cell.length_a   1.000
_cell.length_b   1.000
_cell.length_c   1.000
_cell.angle_alpha   90.00
_cell.angle_beta   90.00
_cell.angle_gamma   90.00
#
_symmetry.space_group_name_H-M   'P 1'
#
loop_
_entity.id
_entity.type
_entity.pdbx_description
1 polymer ?
#
loop_
_entity_poly.entity_id
_entity_poly.type
_entity_poly.pdbx_seq_one_letter_code
_entity_poly.pdbx_strand_id
1 'polypeptide(L)'
;MALCYYVPYFYLAAWATEIFCVIRIIASDDNPDYKVPWLLFVLIIPIAGFMLYFMFYSRTLQKRFVRRLNALKSNSYKKNDDDDYAMIGTINLDYRSLVHHFENGVWMYKCESVSALKEDIEKTLNDSIEVTPNMLKTNLFQKFIRAVVRIFAPML
;
A
#
# COMPACT_ATOMS: atom_id res chain seq x y z
N MET A 1 -29.84 -16.15 -40.70
CA MET A 1 -30.83 -16.04 -39.60
C MET A 1 -30.40 -16.78 -38.33
N ALA A 2 -29.81 -17.99 -38.39
CA ALA A 2 -29.37 -18.71 -37.18
C ALA A 2 -28.29 -17.98 -36.36
N LEU A 3 -27.30 -17.35 -37.01
CA LEU A 3 -26.22 -16.65 -36.30
C LEU A 3 -26.74 -15.49 -35.43
N CYS A 4 -27.71 -14.73 -35.92
CA CYS A 4 -28.31 -13.59 -35.20
C CYS A 4 -29.01 -13.99 -33.90
N TYR A 5 -29.41 -15.27 -33.76
CA TYR A 5 -30.02 -15.77 -32.53
C TYR A 5 -28.98 -15.96 -31.41
N TYR A 6 -27.76 -16.38 -31.74
CA TYR A 6 -26.69 -16.61 -30.76
C TYR A 6 -25.91 -15.35 -30.37
N VAL A 7 -25.91 -14.35 -31.25
CA VAL A 7 -25.28 -13.05 -31.03
C VAL A 7 -25.68 -12.37 -29.71
N PRO A 8 -26.97 -12.25 -29.33
CA PRO A 8 -27.35 -11.64 -28.04
C PRO A 8 -26.86 -12.44 -26.82
N TYR A 9 -26.89 -13.77 -26.87
CA TYR A 9 -26.36 -14.61 -25.79
C TYR A 9 -24.85 -14.47 -25.63
N PHE A 10 -24.13 -14.35 -26.76
CA PHE A 10 -22.69 -14.07 -26.75
C PHE A 10 -22.38 -12.71 -26.12
N TYR A 11 -23.13 -11.65 -26.46
CA TYR A 11 -22.96 -10.35 -25.82
C TYR A 11 -23.30 -10.38 -24.33
N LEU A 12 -24.37 -11.06 -23.92
CA LEU A 12 -24.70 -11.22 -22.49
C LEU A 12 -23.59 -11.95 -21.72
N ALA A 13 -23.00 -12.99 -22.30
CA ALA A 13 -21.88 -13.70 -21.70
C ALA A 13 -20.63 -12.81 -21.61
N ALA A 14 -20.31 -12.04 -22.66
CA ALA A 14 -19.20 -11.11 -22.67
C ALA A 14 -19.34 -10.01 -21.60
N TRP A 15 -20.52 -9.40 -21.50
CA TRP A 15 -20.84 -8.41 -20.47
C TRP A 15 -20.75 -9.00 -19.06
N ALA A 16 -21.25 -10.23 -18.85
CA ALA A 16 -21.13 -10.91 -17.56
C ALA A 16 -19.66 -11.17 -17.18
N THR A 17 -18.82 -11.58 -18.14
CA THR A 17 -17.39 -11.76 -17.91
C THR A 17 -16.66 -10.44 -17.63
N GLU A 18 -17.02 -9.36 -18.31
CA GLU A 18 -16.44 -8.03 -18.10
C GLU A 18 -16.75 -7.50 -16.70
N ILE A 19 -18.02 -7.60 -16.27
CA ILE A 19 -18.45 -7.24 -14.92
C ILE A 19 -17.71 -8.08 -13.87
N PHE A 20 -17.58 -9.39 -14.09
CA PHE A 20 -16.83 -10.27 -13.19
C PHE A 20 -15.34 -9.88 -13.08
N CYS A 21 -14.71 -9.57 -14.20
CA CYS A 21 -13.31 -9.12 -14.25
C CYS A 21 -13.12 -7.79 -13.51
N VAL A 22 -13.98 -6.81 -13.73
CA VAL A 22 -13.94 -5.51 -13.03
C VAL A 22 -14.09 -5.71 -11.52
N ILE A 23 -15.06 -6.52 -11.08
CA ILE A 23 -15.24 -6.86 -9.67
C ILE A 23 -13.98 -7.51 -9.10
N ARG A 24 -13.34 -8.44 -9.82
CA ARG A 24 -12.10 -9.12 -9.37
C ARG A 24 -10.92 -8.16 -9.27
N ILE A 25 -10.74 -7.25 -10.22
CA ILE A 25 -9.67 -6.25 -10.22
C ILE A 25 -9.86 -5.27 -9.05
N ILE A 26 -11.10 -4.82 -8.81
CA ILE A 26 -11.45 -3.95 -7.68
C ILE A 26 -11.26 -4.70 -6.35
N ALA A 27 -11.63 -5.98 -6.26
CA ALA A 27 -11.50 -6.79 -5.06
C ALA A 27 -10.05 -7.14 -4.68
N SER A 28 -9.11 -7.06 -5.63
CA SER A 28 -7.67 -7.21 -5.34
C SER A 28 -7.20 -6.13 -4.36
N ASP A 29 -6.21 -6.38 -3.50
CA ASP A 29 -5.78 -5.42 -2.46
C ASP A 29 -4.71 -4.41 -2.93
N ASP A 30 -4.41 -4.35 -4.23
CA ASP A 30 -3.29 -3.56 -4.73
C ASP A 30 -3.55 -2.05 -4.79
N ASN A 31 -2.46 -1.27 -4.86
CA ASN A 31 -2.51 0.18 -5.06
C ASN A 31 -3.28 0.50 -6.36
N PRO A 32 -4.35 1.32 -6.30
CA PRO A 32 -5.23 1.58 -7.43
C PRO A 32 -4.54 2.41 -8.50
N ASP A 33 -3.53 3.21 -8.17
CA ASP A 33 -2.74 3.98 -9.15
C ASP A 33 -2.20 3.08 -10.26
N TYR A 34 -1.92 1.81 -9.92
CA TYR A 34 -1.44 0.82 -10.86
C TYR A 34 -2.58 0.05 -11.53
N LYS A 35 -3.78 0.02 -10.95
CA LYS A 35 -4.97 -0.64 -11.50
C LYS A 35 -5.78 0.26 -12.43
N VAL A 36 -5.76 1.57 -12.22
CA VAL A 36 -6.55 2.56 -12.97
C VAL A 36 -6.23 2.50 -14.47
N PRO A 37 -4.96 2.44 -14.92
CA PRO A 37 -4.65 2.24 -16.33
C PRO A 37 -5.18 0.89 -16.87
N TRP A 38 -5.11 -0.19 -16.09
CA TRP A 38 -5.62 -1.51 -16.49
C TRP A 38 -7.15 -1.55 -16.61
N LEU A 39 -7.84 -0.84 -15.73
CA LEU A 39 -9.31 -0.71 -15.75
C LEU A 39 -9.75 0.07 -17.00
N LEU A 40 -8.98 1.10 -17.38
CA LEU A 40 -9.20 1.86 -18.61
C LEU A 40 -8.93 1.02 -19.88
N PHE A 41 -7.91 0.16 -19.90
CA PHE A 41 -7.68 -0.76 -21.02
C PHE A 41 -8.75 -1.84 -21.15
N VAL A 42 -9.27 -2.37 -20.05
CA VAL A 42 -10.37 -3.35 -20.05
C VAL A 42 -11.66 -2.74 -20.59
N LEU A 43 -11.94 -1.46 -20.28
CA LEU A 43 -13.11 -0.74 -20.80
C LEU A 43 -13.03 -0.45 -22.32
N ILE A 44 -11.83 -0.29 -22.87
CA ILE A 44 -11.63 0.03 -24.30
C ILE A 44 -11.46 -1.25 -25.12
N ILE A 45 -10.79 -2.28 -24.58
CA ILE A 45 -10.51 -3.55 -25.25
C ILE A 45 -10.72 -4.71 -24.25
N PRO A 46 -11.92 -5.30 -24.18
CA PRO A 46 -12.29 -6.25 -23.10
C PRO A 46 -11.38 -7.48 -23.00
N ILE A 47 -10.75 -7.89 -24.10
CA ILE A 47 -9.92 -9.12 -24.15
C ILE A 47 -8.43 -8.83 -23.92
N ALA A 48 -7.90 -7.70 -24.43
CA ALA A 48 -6.45 -7.41 -24.38
C ALA A 48 -5.98 -6.93 -23.00
N GLY A 49 -6.83 -6.20 -22.27
CA GLY A 49 -6.50 -5.70 -20.93
C GLY A 49 -6.23 -6.81 -19.91
N PHE A 50 -6.92 -7.95 -20.04
CA PHE A 50 -6.79 -9.10 -19.13
C PHE A 50 -5.44 -9.82 -19.28
N MET A 51 -4.98 -10.07 -20.51
CA MET A 51 -3.68 -10.71 -20.75
C MET A 51 -2.51 -9.86 -20.25
N LEU A 52 -2.57 -8.55 -20.49
CA LEU A 52 -1.50 -7.64 -20.09
C LEU A 52 -1.46 -7.42 -18.57
N TYR A 53 -2.61 -7.45 -17.89
CA TYR A 53 -2.69 -7.48 -16.42
C TYR A 53 -1.89 -8.67 -15.87
N PHE A 54 -2.11 -9.89 -16.38
CA PHE A 54 -1.38 -11.07 -15.88
C PHE A 54 0.13 -11.03 -16.20
N MET A 55 0.53 -10.40 -17.32
CA MET A 55 1.92 -10.35 -17.77
C MET A 55 2.79 -9.33 -17.01
N PHE A 56 2.22 -8.19 -16.59
CA PHE A 56 2.96 -7.11 -15.93
C PHE A 56 2.63 -6.94 -14.43
N TYR A 57 1.70 -7.73 -13.89
CA TYR A 57 1.36 -7.74 -12.47
C TYR A 57 2.47 -8.42 -11.64
N SER A 58 3.45 -7.64 -11.19
CA SER A 58 4.42 -8.06 -10.18
C SER A 58 4.55 -7.01 -9.09
N ARG A 59 4.10 -7.35 -7.87
CA ARG A 59 4.25 -6.53 -6.65
C ARG A 59 4.80 -7.34 -5.48
N THR A 60 5.76 -8.21 -5.74
CA THR A 60 6.49 -8.82 -4.64
C THR A 60 7.53 -7.82 -4.14
N LEU A 61 7.26 -7.19 -2.99
CA LEU A 61 8.30 -6.55 -2.17
C LEU A 61 9.50 -7.49 -2.11
N GLN A 62 10.67 -7.02 -2.53
CA GLN A 62 11.85 -7.89 -2.60
C GLN A 62 12.04 -8.57 -1.25
N LYS A 63 11.95 -9.91 -1.23
CA LYS A 63 12.06 -10.71 0.00
C LYS A 63 13.32 -10.37 0.81
N ARG A 64 14.37 -9.87 0.14
CA ARG A 64 15.61 -9.36 0.75
C ARG A 64 15.38 -8.12 1.62
N PHE A 65 14.56 -7.17 1.17
CA PHE A 65 14.25 -5.94 1.92
C PHE A 65 13.43 -6.24 3.17
N VAL A 66 12.40 -7.11 3.04
CA VAL A 66 11.58 -7.55 4.18
C VAL A 66 12.43 -8.26 5.25
N ARG A 67 13.36 -9.12 4.83
CA ARG A 67 14.30 -9.78 5.76
C ARG A 67 15.20 -8.78 6.51
N ARG A 68 15.69 -7.75 5.82
CA ARG A 68 16.51 -6.69 6.45
C ARG A 68 15.72 -5.88 7.47
N LEU A 69 14.49 -5.48 7.14
CA LEU A 69 13.64 -4.76 8.09
C LEU A 69 13.34 -5.58 9.34
N ASN A 70 13.04 -6.87 9.20
CA ASN A 70 12.80 -7.75 10.34
C ASN A 70 14.05 -7.91 11.22
N ALA A 71 15.24 -8.00 10.62
CA ALA A 71 16.50 -8.04 11.35
C ALA A 71 16.76 -6.75 12.14
N LEU A 72 16.49 -5.58 11.53
CA LEU A 72 16.61 -4.29 12.19
C LEU A 72 15.61 -4.14 13.34
N LYS A 73 14.34 -4.54 13.15
CA LYS A 73 13.34 -4.54 14.23
C LYS A 73 13.81 -5.37 15.42
N SER A 74 14.36 -6.57 15.21
CA SER A 74 14.88 -7.37 16.33
C SER A 74 16.08 -6.76 17.04
N ASN A 75 16.90 -5.98 16.32
CA ASN A 75 18.11 -5.38 16.88
C ASN A 75 17.83 -4.04 17.59
N SER A 76 16.84 -3.27 17.13
CA SER A 76 16.41 -2.01 17.76
C SER A 76 15.63 -2.20 19.08
N TYR A 77 14.97 -3.35 19.27
CA TYR A 77 14.36 -3.70 20.57
C TYR A 77 15.37 -4.23 21.59
N LYS A 78 16.57 -4.59 21.14
CA LYS A 78 17.64 -5.01 22.03
C LYS A 78 18.21 -3.74 22.65
N LYS A 79 17.64 -3.37 23.82
CA LYS A 79 18.11 -2.29 24.69
C LYS A 79 19.60 -2.47 24.93
N ASN A 80 20.41 -1.77 24.15
CA ASN A 80 21.80 -1.56 24.49
C ASN A 80 21.79 -0.36 25.43
N ASP A 81 22.48 -0.46 26.56
CA ASP A 81 22.62 0.68 27.47
C ASP A 81 23.43 1.83 26.85
N ASP A 82 23.98 1.64 25.64
CA ASP A 82 24.74 2.60 24.82
C ASP A 82 23.86 3.35 23.79
N ASP A 83 22.57 3.58 24.05
CA ASP A 83 21.69 4.38 23.18
C ASP A 83 22.03 5.89 23.30
N ASP A 84 23.20 6.25 22.80
CA ASP A 84 23.77 7.59 22.97
C ASP A 84 23.35 8.59 21.88
N TYR A 85 22.53 8.18 20.91
CA TYR A 85 22.18 8.99 19.76
C TYR A 85 20.68 9.05 19.51
N ALA A 86 20.19 10.22 19.12
CA ALA A 86 18.83 10.41 18.66
C ALA A 86 18.78 11.49 17.58
N MET A 87 17.75 11.43 16.74
CA MET A 87 17.49 12.45 15.73
C MET A 87 16.05 12.94 15.90
N ILE A 88 15.89 14.26 15.97
CA ILE A 88 14.59 14.92 15.94
C ILE A 88 14.57 15.81 14.70
N GLY A 89 13.48 15.80 13.97
CA GLY A 89 13.34 16.66 12.80
C GLY A 89 11.89 16.76 12.36
N THR A 90 11.69 17.55 11.32
CA THR A 90 10.38 17.69 10.65
C THR A 90 10.13 16.57 9.64
N ILE A 91 11.13 15.71 9.40
CA ILE A 91 11.14 14.70 8.36
C ILE A 91 10.12 13.58 8.62
N ASN A 92 9.15 13.45 7.72
CA ASN A 92 8.33 12.25 7.63
C ASN A 92 9.11 11.15 6.89
N LEU A 93 9.00 9.90 7.38
CA LEU A 93 9.65 8.74 6.78
C LEU A 93 8.89 8.20 5.56
N ASP A 94 8.69 9.04 4.56
CA ASP A 94 8.03 8.72 3.31
C ASP A 94 8.82 9.22 2.10
N TYR A 95 8.62 8.59 0.94
CA TYR A 95 9.39 8.91 -0.27
C TYR A 95 9.24 10.38 -0.70
N ARG A 96 8.06 10.99 -0.50
CA ARG A 96 7.83 12.38 -0.91
C ARG A 96 8.68 13.33 -0.07
N SER A 97 8.67 13.18 1.25
CA SER A 97 9.44 14.07 2.13
C SER A 97 10.95 13.91 1.94
N LEU A 98 11.45 12.68 1.74
CA LEU A 98 12.89 12.43 1.54
C LEU A 98 13.44 12.96 0.21
N VAL A 99 12.61 13.08 -0.82
CA VAL A 99 13.04 13.44 -2.19
C VAL A 99 12.68 14.87 -2.56
N HIS A 100 11.53 15.37 -2.08
CA HIS A 100 10.95 16.63 -2.56
C HIS A 100 10.85 17.72 -1.50
N HIS A 101 10.89 17.41 -0.21
CA HIS A 101 10.77 18.42 0.83
C HIS A 101 12.13 18.77 1.43
N PHE A 102 12.33 20.07 1.69
CA PHE A 102 13.50 20.55 2.41
C PHE A 102 13.22 20.41 3.90
N GLU A 103 13.63 19.28 4.46
CA GLU A 103 13.40 18.93 5.86
C GLU A 103 14.64 19.24 6.70
N ASN A 104 14.41 19.68 7.94
CA ASN A 104 15.48 19.92 8.92
C ASN A 104 15.45 18.85 10.00
N GLY A 105 16.63 18.36 10.38
CA GLY A 105 16.81 17.44 11.48
C GLY A 105 18.04 17.78 12.31
N VAL A 106 17.92 17.63 13.62
CA VAL A 106 18.99 17.78 14.59
C VAL A 106 19.40 16.40 15.06
N TRP A 107 20.68 16.07 14.84
CA TRP A 107 21.28 14.89 15.41
C TRP A 107 21.87 15.23 16.78
N MET A 108 21.48 14.45 17.78
CA MET A 108 21.89 14.57 19.17
C MET A 108 22.77 13.38 19.55
N TYR A 109 23.83 13.64 20.30
CA TYR A 109 24.74 12.62 20.81
C TYR A 109 25.13 12.93 22.25
N LYS A 110 24.96 11.95 23.15
CA LYS A 110 25.33 12.02 24.58
C LYS A 110 24.83 13.27 25.31
N CYS A 111 23.56 13.64 25.09
CA CYS A 111 22.94 14.73 25.83
C CYS A 111 21.68 14.25 26.57
N GLU A 112 21.29 15.00 27.61
CA GLU A 112 20.11 14.72 28.43
C GLU A 112 18.82 14.61 27.59
N SER A 113 18.74 15.37 26.49
CA SER A 113 17.61 15.32 25.56
C SER A 113 17.43 13.95 24.89
N VAL A 114 18.50 13.14 24.74
CA VAL A 114 18.39 11.76 24.23
C VAL A 114 17.62 10.88 25.22
N SER A 115 17.94 10.98 26.51
CA SER A 115 17.26 10.22 27.57
C SER A 115 15.79 10.64 27.70
N ALA A 116 15.52 11.95 27.68
CA ALA A 116 14.15 12.47 27.75
C ALA A 116 13.30 12.02 26.54
N LEU A 117 13.87 12.03 25.34
CA LEU A 117 13.21 11.54 24.14
C LEU A 117 12.90 10.04 24.22
N LYS A 118 13.83 9.25 24.77
CA LYS A 118 13.63 7.80 24.94
C LYS A 118 12.46 7.50 25.87
N GLU A 119 12.36 8.21 27.00
CA GLU A 119 11.24 8.07 27.93
C GLU A 119 9.89 8.43 27.27
N ASP A 120 9.86 9.51 26.48
CA ASP A 120 8.67 9.93 25.75
C ASP A 120 8.22 8.90 24.70
N ILE A 121 9.17 8.28 24.00
CA ILE A 121 8.91 7.19 23.05
C ILE A 121 8.37 5.95 23.79
N GLU A 122 9.00 5.53 24.90
CA GLU A 122 8.54 4.37 25.68
C GLU A 122 7.12 4.59 26.22
N LYS A 123 6.82 5.80 26.71
CA LYS A 123 5.48 6.18 27.14
C LYS A 123 4.47 6.11 25.99
N THR A 124 4.80 6.70 24.84
CA THR A 124 3.94 6.68 23.65
C THR A 124 3.70 5.26 23.14
N LEU A 125 4.71 4.39 23.19
CA LEU A 125 4.59 2.99 22.79
C LEU A 125 3.64 2.21 23.71
N ASN A 126 3.66 2.49 25.02
CA ASN A 126 2.74 1.87 25.98
C ASN A 126 1.27 2.25 25.75
N ASP A 127 1.01 3.47 25.27
CA ASP A 127 -0.34 3.94 24.91
C ASP A 127 -0.74 3.52 23.48
N SER A 128 0.18 2.97 22.69
CA SER A 128 -0.04 2.60 21.29
C SER A 128 -0.61 1.18 21.12
N ILE A 129 -1.39 0.98 20.06
CA ILE A 129 -1.92 -0.34 19.71
C ILE A 129 -1.00 -0.98 18.67
N GLU A 130 -0.55 -2.21 18.94
CA GLU A 130 0.25 -2.97 17.98
C GLU A 130 -0.59 -3.33 16.74
N VAL A 131 -0.19 -2.83 15.56
CA VAL A 131 -0.89 -3.11 14.30
C VAL A 131 -0.56 -4.51 13.78
N THR A 132 -1.52 -5.44 13.87
CA THR A 132 -1.39 -6.80 13.33
C THR A 132 -2.01 -6.94 11.94
N PRO A 133 -1.53 -7.88 11.09
CA PRO A 133 -2.08 -8.08 9.74
C PRO A 133 -3.58 -8.42 9.73
N ASN A 134 -4.10 -9.02 10.80
CA ASN A 134 -5.51 -9.36 10.92
C ASN A 134 -6.39 -8.13 11.07
N MET A 135 -5.90 -7.05 11.69
CA MET A 135 -6.64 -5.78 11.80
C MET A 135 -6.77 -5.05 10.46
N LEU A 136 -5.95 -5.41 9.47
CA LEU A 136 -6.01 -4.88 8.11
C LEU A 136 -7.01 -5.63 7.22
N LYS A 137 -7.67 -6.69 7.73
CA LYS A 137 -8.66 -7.43 6.94
C LYS A 137 -9.93 -6.58 6.77
N THR A 138 -10.22 -6.22 5.53
CA THR A 138 -11.39 -5.42 5.16
C THR A 138 -12.44 -6.24 4.43
N ASN A 139 -13.71 -5.95 4.69
CA ASN A 139 -14.84 -6.57 3.98
C ASN A 139 -14.94 -6.05 2.54
N LEU A 140 -15.63 -6.78 1.65
CA LEU A 140 -15.77 -6.43 0.23
C LEU A 140 -16.34 -5.01 0.03
N PHE A 141 -17.27 -4.59 0.89
CA PHE A 141 -17.84 -3.25 0.87
C PHE A 141 -16.84 -2.15 1.25
N GLN A 142 -16.00 -2.39 2.26
CA GLN A 142 -14.93 -1.47 2.65
C GLN A 142 -13.86 -1.37 1.56
N LYS A 143 -13.56 -2.48 0.87
CA LYS A 143 -12.67 -2.49 -0.30
C LYS A 143 -13.23 -1.63 -1.43
N PHE A 144 -14.53 -1.73 -1.69
CA PHE A 144 -15.21 -0.91 -2.69
C PHE A 144 -15.15 0.59 -2.34
N ILE A 145 -15.53 0.98 -1.11
CA ILE A 145 -15.46 2.39 -0.67
C ILE A 145 -14.02 2.90 -0.76
N ARG A 146 -13.04 2.10 -0.29
CA ARG A 146 -11.63 2.47 -0.36
C ARG A 146 -11.17 2.66 -1.81
N ALA A 147 -11.60 1.83 -2.75
CA ALA A 147 -11.29 2.00 -4.16
C ALA A 147 -11.86 3.32 -4.72
N VAL A 148 -13.11 3.64 -4.38
CA VAL A 148 -13.76 4.91 -4.79
C VAL A 148 -13.01 6.11 -4.22
N VAL A 149 -12.75 6.13 -2.91
CA VAL A 149 -12.01 7.22 -2.25
C VAL A 149 -10.61 7.38 -2.84
N ARG A 150 -9.96 6.28 -3.19
CA ARG A 150 -8.57 6.29 -3.67
C ARG A 150 -8.42 6.73 -5.12
N ILE A 151 -9.50 6.80 -5.90
CA ILE A 151 -9.54 7.51 -7.19
C ILE A 151 -9.32 9.01 -6.98
N PHE A 152 -9.83 9.56 -5.87
CA PHE A 152 -9.70 10.98 -5.54
C PHE A 152 -8.50 11.28 -4.64
N ALA A 153 -7.82 10.26 -4.09
CA ALA A 153 -6.66 10.43 -3.23
C ALA A 153 -5.49 11.23 -3.84
N PRO A 154 -5.19 11.18 -5.15
CA PRO A 154 -4.13 12.02 -5.74
C PRO A 154 -4.44 13.52 -5.75
N MET A 155 -5.70 13.91 -5.50
CA MET A 155 -6.12 15.32 -5.41
C MET A 155 -6.15 15.86 -3.97
N LEU A 156 -5.80 15.03 -2.99
CA LEU A 156 -5.63 15.37 -1.57
C LEU A 156 -4.14 15.38 -1.21
#